data_AF-A0A5J5ECQ0-F1
#
_entry.id   AF-A0A5J5ECQ0-F1
#
_cell.length_a   1.000
_cell.length_b   1.000
_cell.length_c   1.000
_cell.angle_alpha   90.00
_cell.angle_beta   90.00
_cell.angle_gamma   90.00
#
_symmetry.space_group_name_H-M   'P 1'
#
loop_
_entity.id
_entity.type
_entity.pdbx_description
1 polymer ?
#
loop_
_entity_poly.entity_id
_entity_poly.type
_entity_poly.pdbx_seq_one_letter_code
_entity_poly.pdbx_strand_id
1 'polypeptide(L)' 'INHGWDVLNKYYGLTDACPAYIIAVALDPTMKMAWFNSHWADKPDEVQRAQDIVDDLWRTSY' A
#
# COMPACT_ATOMS: atom_id res chain seq x y z
N ILE A 1 -7.11 -29.40 1.67
CA ILE A 1 -6.12 -28.98 0.66
C ILE A 1 -6.44 -27.53 0.29
N ASN A 2 -5.66 -26.56 0.80
CA ASN A 2 -5.80 -25.13 0.46
C ASN A 2 -4.46 -24.36 0.57
N HIS A 3 -3.32 -25.06 0.49
CA HIS A 3 -2.01 -24.46 0.71
C HIS A 3 -1.60 -23.39 -0.33
N GLY A 4 -2.22 -23.38 -1.52
CA GLY A 4 -1.93 -22.39 -2.55
C GLY A 4 -2.31 -20.96 -2.14
N TRP A 5 -3.46 -20.80 -1.48
CA TRP A 5 -3.97 -19.51 -1.01
C TRP A 5 -3.12 -18.93 0.11
N ASP A 6 -2.60 -19.78 1.01
CA ASP A 6 -1.73 -19.35 2.10
C ASP A 6 -0.41 -18.76 1.58
N VAL A 7 0.14 -19.39 0.54
CA VAL A 7 1.38 -18.91 -0.11
C VAL A 7 1.12 -17.59 -0.84
N LEU A 8 0.02 -17.47 -1.57
CA LEU A 8 -0.37 -16.22 -2.24
C LEU A 8 -0.56 -15.08 -1.23
N ASN A 9 -1.33 -15.31 -0.16
CA ASN A 9 -1.57 -14.32 0.88
C ASN A 9 -0.27 -13.83 1.53
N LYS A 10 0.68 -14.74 1.76
CA LYS A 10 2.00 -14.38 2.30
C LYS A 10 2.75 -13.40 1.40
N TYR A 11 2.81 -13.67 0.09
CA TYR A 11 3.57 -12.81 -0.83
C TYR A 11 2.83 -11.52 -1.19
N TYR A 12 1.50 -11.52 -1.27
CA TYR A 12 0.72 -10.30 -1.45
C TYR A 12 0.84 -9.37 -0.24
N GLY A 13 0.79 -9.88 0.99
CA GLY A 13 1.00 -9.06 2.18
C GLY A 13 2.41 -8.45 2.26
N LEU A 14 3.44 -9.14 1.75
CA LEU A 14 4.79 -8.58 1.64
C LEU A 14 4.89 -7.49 0.56
N THR A 15 4.07 -7.59 -0.49
CA THR A 15 4.02 -6.61 -1.58
C THR A 15 3.33 -5.32 -1.12
N ASP A 16 2.24 -5.44 -0.35
CA ASP A 16 1.54 -4.30 0.26
C ASP A 16 2.44 -3.51 1.21
N ALA A 17 3.43 -4.16 1.83
CA ALA A 17 4.41 -3.52 2.72
C ALA A 17 5.54 -2.79 1.98
N CYS A 18 5.63 -2.90 0.65
CA CYS A 18 6.70 -2.31 -0.16
C CYS A 18 6.42 -0.83 -0.46
N PRO A 19 7.31 0.11 -0.08
CA PRO A 19 7.14 1.54 -0.37
C PRO A 19 6.96 1.84 -1.87
N ALA A 20 7.63 1.09 -2.75
CA ALA A 20 7.50 1.28 -4.20
C ALA A 20 6.10 0.97 -4.72
N TYR A 21 5.43 -0.03 -4.14
CA TYR A 21 4.04 -0.36 -4.48
C TYR A 21 3.08 0.74 -4.00
N ILE A 22 3.28 1.20 -2.76
CA ILE A 22 2.50 2.30 -2.17
C ILE A 22 2.57 3.55 -3.05
N ILE A 23 3.79 3.93 -3.45
CA ILE A 23 4.04 5.10 -4.29
C ILE A 23 3.40 4.93 -5.67
N ALA A 24 3.52 3.75 -6.29
CA ALA A 24 2.94 3.49 -7.61
C ALA A 24 1.40 3.62 -7.59
N VAL A 25 0.73 3.09 -6.57
CA VAL A 25 -0.72 3.20 -6.40
C VAL A 25 -1.13 4.64 -6.07
N ALA A 26 -0.37 5.34 -5.24
CA ALA A 26 -0.63 6.75 -4.91
C ALA A 26 -0.49 7.67 -6.14
N LEU A 27 0.41 7.34 -7.06
CA LEU A 27 0.64 8.06 -8.31
C LEU A 27 -0.42 7.76 -9.38
N ASP A 28 -1.21 6.69 -9.22
CA ASP A 28 -2.29 6.34 -10.13
C ASP A 28 -3.47 7.32 -9.97
N PRO A 29 -3.85 8.08 -11.02
CA PRO A 29 -4.93 9.06 -10.96
C PRO A 29 -6.33 8.45 -10.75
N THR A 30 -6.48 7.14 -10.93
CA THR A 30 -7.76 6.41 -10.75
C THR A 30 -7.92 5.82 -9.35
N MET A 31 -6.81 5.44 -8.71
CA MET A 31 -6.82 4.78 -7.40
C MET A 31 -6.54 5.78 -6.27
N LYS A 32 -5.48 6.58 -6.41
CA LYS A 32 -5.03 7.60 -5.43
C LYS A 32 -4.96 7.05 -3.99
N MET A 33 -4.87 7.95 -3.01
CA MET A 33 -4.96 7.59 -1.59
C MET A 33 -6.33 7.04 -1.16
N ALA A 34 -7.38 7.27 -1.96
CA ALA A 34 -8.73 6.78 -1.69
C ALA A 34 -8.81 5.24 -1.70
N TRP A 35 -7.96 4.60 -2.50
CA TRP A 35 -7.88 3.14 -2.52
C TRP A 35 -7.40 2.57 -1.19
N PHE A 36 -6.34 3.13 -0.57
CA PHE A 36 -5.84 2.65 0.72
C PHE A 36 -6.88 2.79 1.82
N ASN A 37 -7.61 3.91 1.85
CA ASN A 37 -8.70 4.11 2.82
C ASN A 37 -9.81 3.06 2.70
N SER A 38 -10.03 2.51 1.49
CA SER A 38 -11.08 1.52 1.24
C SER A 38 -10.58 0.09 1.39
N HIS A 39 -9.35 -0.19 0.95
CA HIS A 39 -8.76 -1.53 0.92
C HIS A 39 -8.13 -1.93 2.26
N TRP A 40 -7.65 -0.97 3.04
CA TRP A 40 -7.07 -1.16 4.38
C TRP A 40 -7.91 -0.51 5.46
N ALA A 41 -9.23 -0.50 5.29
CA ALA A 41 -10.17 0.06 6.26
C ALA A 41 -10.06 -0.59 7.65
N ASP A 42 -9.55 -1.82 7.72
CA ASP A 42 -9.27 -2.60 8.93
C ASP A 42 -7.84 -2.36 9.50
N LYS A 43 -6.99 -1.60 8.80
CA LYS A 43 -5.57 -1.36 9.14
C LYS A 43 -5.22 0.13 9.03
N PRO A 44 -5.77 0.98 9.91
CA PRO A 44 -5.51 2.43 9.86
C PRO A 44 -4.04 2.80 9.99
N ASP A 45 -3.24 2.00 10.73
CA ASP A 45 -1.80 2.23 10.90
C ASP A 45 -1.03 2.10 9.58
N GLU A 46 -1.41 1.16 8.70
CA GLU A 46 -0.77 0.98 7.39
C GLU A 46 -1.17 2.10 6.42
N VAL A 47 -2.40 2.61 6.54
CA VAL A 47 -2.86 3.79 5.78
C VAL A 47 -2.04 5.04 6.17
N GLN A 48 -1.81 5.25 7.47
CA GLN A 48 -0.99 6.36 7.94
C GLN A 48 0.45 6.22 7.44
N ARG A 49 1.02 5.02 7.54
CA ARG A 49 2.36 4.74 7.01
C ARG A 49 2.47 5.03 5.51
N ALA A 50 1.45 4.69 4.72
CA ALA A 50 1.42 4.99 3.29
C ALA A 50 1.37 6.50 3.01
N GLN A 51 0.61 7.26 3.80
CA GLN A 51 0.62 8.73 3.73
C GLN A 51 2.00 9.29 4.01
N ASP A 52 2.65 8.83 5.09
CA ASP A 52 3.98 9.29 5.48
C ASP A 52 5.03 9.01 4.39
N ILE A 53 4.98 7.83 3.75
CA ILE A 53 5.89 7.45 2.64
C ILE A 53 5.68 8.38 1.43
N VAL A 54 4.42 8.65 1.08
CA VAL A 54 4.10 9.52 -0.06
C VAL A 54 4.56 10.95 0.24
N ASP A 55 4.31 11.46 1.45
CA ASP A 55 4.73 12.79 1.87
C ASP A 55 6.26 12.94 1.92
N ASP A 56 6.99 11.93 2.39
CA ASP A 56 8.45 11.90 2.40
C ASP A 56 9.04 11.93 0.97
N LEU A 57 8.44 11.16 0.05
CA LEU A 57 8.82 11.20 -1.36
C LEU A 57 8.60 12.59 -1.96
N TRP A 58 7.47 13.24 -1.67
CA TRP A 58 7.19 14.60 -2.14
C TRP A 58 8.17 15.62 -1.57
N ARG A 59 8.55 15.50 -0.29
CA ARG A 59 9.55 16.37 0.35
C ARG A 59 10.98 16.14 -0.17
N THR A 60 11.30 14.93 -0.63
CA THR A 60 12.63 14.60 -1.14
C THR A 60 12.79 14.99 -2.61
N SER A 61 11.69 14.99 -3.38
CA SER A 61 11.70 15.29 -4.81
C SER A 61 11.60 16.79 -5.15
N TYR A 62 11.41 17.66 -4.15
CA TYR A 62 11.27 19.12 -4.30
C TYR A 62 12.16 19.88 -3.32
#